data_AF-A0A5J4XCY6-F1
#
_entry.id   AF-A0A5J4XCY6-F1
#
_cell.length_a   1.000
_cell.length_b   1.000
_cell.length_c   1.000
_cell.angle_alpha   90.00
_cell.angle_beta   90.00
_cell.angle_gamma   90.00
#
_symmetry.space_group_name_H-M   'P 1'
#
loop_
_entity.id
_entity.type
_entity.pdbx_description
1 polymer ?
#
loop_
_entity_poly.entity_id
_entity_poly.type
_entity_poly.pdbx_seq_one_letter_code
_entity_poly.pdbx_strand_id
1 'polypeptide(L)'
;MTHRHLQAHVGLRCDTRSVAAPPPRQLWHSIRRPSADSDRPAVLRKWTVQPRAALAETLAPVSLTQTQESVAALKKTRLITAVKTPYREDGKFDLRAYDAHVQRQIENGIEGLIVGGTTGQDVPDHIVQRLQHHPNWLGVKECTGNNRIQSYADQGIICWSGNDDEAHDSRHNHGAQGVISVTSNVLPGLFSQMMHKRNAELNSNLQELMAWLFCEPNPVPLNTAMAMCGLIKPVFRLPYVPLNREKREQGAKLLQQVQEHIPGCKDIRVLNDDDFKIVSKY
;
A
#
# COMPACT_ATOMS: atom_id res chain seq x y z
N MET A 1 -54.99 -24.97 7.88
CA MET A 1 -55.00 -26.00 8.94
C MET A 1 -53.73 -26.83 8.76
N THR A 2 -52.65 -26.44 9.47
CA THR A 2 -52.06 -27.14 10.65
C THR A 2 -51.22 -28.37 10.26
N HIS A 3 -49.90 -28.21 10.13
CA HIS A 3 -48.84 -28.48 11.15
C HIS A 3 -48.42 -29.96 11.26
N ARG A 4 -47.13 -30.28 10.99
CA ARG A 4 -46.11 -30.63 12.02
C ARG A 4 -44.76 -31.09 11.42
N HIS A 5 -43.70 -30.65 12.10
CA HIS A 5 -42.29 -31.05 12.04
C HIS A 5 -42.05 -32.52 12.39
N LEU A 6 -40.93 -33.12 11.92
CA LEU A 6 -39.80 -33.51 12.79
C LEU A 6 -38.61 -34.10 12.01
N GLN A 7 -37.45 -33.94 12.67
CA GLN A 7 -36.07 -34.13 12.24
C GLN A 7 -35.52 -35.55 12.52
N ALA A 8 -34.57 -35.96 11.67
CA ALA A 8 -33.22 -36.46 11.99
C ALA A 8 -32.90 -37.97 12.24
N HIS A 9 -31.69 -38.28 11.71
CA HIS A 9 -30.69 -39.32 12.02
C HIS A 9 -30.66 -40.64 11.23
N VAL A 10 -29.70 -40.73 10.30
CA VAL A 10 -28.88 -41.93 10.05
C VAL A 10 -27.45 -41.44 9.72
N GLY A 11 -26.46 -41.83 10.53
CA GLY A 11 -25.04 -41.69 10.22
C GLY A 11 -24.47 -42.99 9.65
N LEU A 12 -23.41 -42.91 8.84
CA LEU A 12 -22.48 -44.02 8.57
C LEU A 12 -21.11 -43.48 8.10
N ARG A 13 -20.08 -44.33 8.30
CA ARG A 13 -18.64 -44.05 8.50
C ARG A 13 -17.89 -43.68 7.21
N CYS A 14 -16.75 -42.98 7.36
CA CYS A 14 -15.76 -42.78 6.29
C CYS A 14 -14.50 -43.61 6.60
N ASP A 15 -14.18 -44.52 5.67
CA ASP A 15 -12.98 -45.37 5.66
C ASP A 15 -11.82 -44.62 5.01
N THR A 16 -10.65 -44.63 5.65
CA THR A 16 -9.42 -44.01 5.14
C THR A 16 -8.59 -45.05 4.37
N ARG A 17 -8.36 -44.83 3.07
CA ARG A 17 -7.26 -45.43 2.33
C ARG A 17 -6.49 -44.36 1.58
N SER A 18 -5.23 -44.20 1.97
CA SER A 18 -4.25 -43.31 1.38
C SER A 18 -3.81 -43.79 0.00
N VAL A 19 -3.81 -42.90 -0.99
CA VAL A 19 -3.00 -43.05 -2.21
C VAL A 19 -1.94 -41.96 -2.17
N ALA A 20 -0.67 -42.38 -2.10
CA ALA A 20 0.49 -41.51 -1.98
C ALA A 20 0.81 -40.80 -3.30
N ALA A 21 1.00 -39.47 -3.25
CA ALA A 21 1.58 -38.67 -4.32
C ALA A 21 3.12 -38.67 -4.21
N PRO A 22 3.87 -38.56 -5.32
CA PRO A 22 5.33 -38.64 -5.32
C PRO A 22 5.96 -37.38 -4.70
N PRO A 23 7.16 -37.48 -4.09
CA PRO A 23 7.76 -36.37 -3.37
C PRO A 23 8.32 -35.30 -4.33
N PRO A 24 8.22 -34.00 -3.99
CA PRO A 24 8.92 -32.96 -4.74
C PRO A 24 10.43 -33.06 -4.48
N ARG A 25 11.20 -32.97 -5.56
CA ARG A 25 12.67 -33.03 -5.56
C ARG A 25 13.26 -31.95 -4.64
N GLN A 26 14.13 -32.41 -3.76
CA GLN A 26 14.90 -31.66 -2.77
C GLN A 26 15.82 -30.61 -3.42
N LEU A 27 15.79 -29.37 -2.91
CA LEU A 27 16.85 -28.38 -3.15
C LEU A 27 16.99 -27.34 -2.02
N TRP A 28 16.58 -27.69 -0.79
CA TRP A 28 16.63 -26.78 0.37
C TRP A 28 17.16 -27.49 1.64
N HIS A 29 18.32 -28.14 1.55
CA HIS A 29 18.95 -28.81 2.70
C HIS A 29 20.13 -28.06 3.34
N SER A 30 20.45 -26.82 2.99
CA SER A 30 21.64 -26.13 3.55
C SER A 30 21.37 -25.01 4.58
N ILE A 31 20.13 -24.69 4.93
CA ILE A 31 19.86 -23.83 6.10
C ILE A 31 19.57 -24.76 7.28
N ARG A 32 20.56 -24.90 8.17
CA ARG A 32 20.44 -25.71 9.40
C ARG A 32 19.14 -25.36 10.11
N ARG A 33 18.26 -26.34 10.26
CA ARG A 33 17.18 -26.32 11.25
C ARG A 33 17.85 -26.10 12.63
N PRO A 34 17.43 -25.13 13.44
CA PRO A 34 17.58 -25.28 14.88
C PRO A 34 16.81 -26.54 15.27
N SER A 35 17.43 -27.36 16.12
CA SER A 35 16.89 -28.62 16.61
C SER A 35 15.43 -28.51 17.04
N ALA A 36 14.68 -29.57 16.77
CA ALA A 36 13.32 -29.79 17.24
C ALA A 36 13.31 -29.95 18.76
N ASP A 37 13.35 -28.82 19.47
CA ASP A 37 12.95 -28.73 20.87
C ASP A 37 12.72 -27.26 21.24
N SER A 38 11.52 -26.76 20.91
CA SER A 38 10.86 -25.69 21.67
C SER A 38 9.43 -25.57 21.15
N ASP A 39 8.46 -25.98 21.96
CA ASP A 39 7.07 -25.52 21.91
C ASP A 39 7.05 -23.99 22.02
N ARG A 40 7.21 -23.30 20.89
CA ARG A 40 6.99 -21.86 20.80
C ARG A 40 5.75 -21.62 19.96
N PRO A 41 4.67 -21.03 20.53
CA PRO A 41 3.50 -20.67 19.75
C PRO A 41 3.93 -19.70 18.64
N ALA A 42 3.26 -19.75 17.49
CA ALA A 42 3.44 -18.77 16.43
C ALA A 42 3.30 -17.36 17.03
N VAL A 43 4.42 -16.67 17.23
CA VAL A 43 4.42 -15.30 17.72
C VAL A 43 4.00 -14.45 16.54
N LEU A 44 2.69 -14.27 16.36
CA LEU A 44 2.14 -13.07 15.75
C LEU A 44 2.74 -11.91 16.55
N ARG A 45 3.84 -11.33 16.06
CA ARG A 45 4.32 -10.05 16.59
C ARG A 45 3.15 -9.09 16.38
N LYS A 46 2.45 -8.74 17.47
CA LYS A 46 1.43 -7.69 17.46
C LYS A 46 2.12 -6.42 16.96
N TRP A 47 1.80 -6.01 15.74
CA TRP A 47 2.21 -4.73 15.19
C TRP A 47 1.33 -3.66 15.84
N THR A 48 1.73 -3.20 17.03
CA THR A 48 1.13 -2.01 17.64
C THR A 48 1.72 -0.77 16.98
N VAL A 49 0.93 -0.13 16.11
CA VAL A 49 1.23 1.23 15.65
C VAL A 49 1.06 2.16 16.86
N GLN A 50 2.17 2.65 17.40
CA GLN A 50 2.15 3.74 18.37
C GLN A 50 1.86 5.04 17.60
N PRO A 51 0.74 5.75 17.85
CA PRO A 51 0.49 7.02 17.21
C PRO A 51 1.52 8.03 17.73
N ARG A 52 2.40 8.52 16.85
CA ARG A 52 3.35 9.57 17.23
C ARG A 52 2.72 10.94 16.99
N ALA A 53 2.81 11.78 18.01
CA ALA A 53 2.39 13.18 17.99
C ALA A 53 3.02 13.94 16.81
N ALA A 54 2.24 14.87 16.27
CA ALA A 54 2.49 15.73 15.12
C ALA A 54 3.97 16.08 14.85
N LEU A 55 4.45 15.75 13.65
CA LEU A 55 5.65 16.36 13.07
C LEU A 55 5.28 17.75 12.56
N ALA A 56 5.26 18.73 13.46
CA ALA A 56 4.96 20.13 13.14
C ALA A 56 6.22 20.98 12.87
N GLU A 57 7.42 20.43 12.91
CA GLU A 57 8.65 21.22 12.72
C GLU A 57 9.55 20.56 11.69
N THR A 58 9.71 21.21 10.52
CA THR A 58 10.99 21.66 9.94
C THR A 58 10.90 21.85 8.42
N LEU A 59 10.66 23.10 7.98
CA LEU A 59 10.86 23.53 6.59
C LEU A 59 12.00 24.56 6.53
N ALA A 60 13.18 24.17 6.98
CA ALA A 60 14.43 24.93 6.78
C ALA A 60 15.37 24.17 5.84
N PRO A 61 16.21 24.85 5.03
CA PRO A 61 17.13 24.19 4.11
C PRO A 61 18.08 23.26 4.88
N VAL A 62 18.09 21.98 4.47
CA VAL A 62 18.79 20.90 5.16
C VAL A 62 20.30 21.06 4.98
N SER A 63 21.02 21.25 6.09
CA SER A 63 22.49 21.22 6.16
C SER A 63 23.02 19.78 6.01
N LEU A 64 24.26 19.61 5.50
CA LEU A 64 24.96 18.32 5.43
C LEU A 64 25.05 17.59 6.79
N THR A 65 25.10 18.33 7.89
CA THR A 65 25.07 17.79 9.26
C THR A 65 23.67 17.28 9.66
N GLN A 66 22.59 17.95 9.25
CA GLN A 66 21.22 17.44 9.42
C GLN A 66 20.98 16.18 8.58
N THR A 67 21.69 15.99 7.46
CA THR A 67 21.57 14.78 6.62
C THR A 67 22.10 13.53 7.33
N GLN A 68 23.15 13.65 8.16
CA GLN A 68 23.66 12.52 8.94
C GLN A 68 22.75 12.14 10.11
N GLU A 69 22.19 13.14 10.82
CA GLU A 69 21.20 12.90 11.89
C GLU A 69 19.90 12.30 11.34
N SER A 70 19.45 12.75 10.18
CA SER A 70 18.25 12.20 9.51
C SER A 70 18.49 10.79 8.96
N VAL A 71 19.66 10.45 8.44
CA VAL A 71 19.98 9.06 8.07
C VAL A 71 20.06 8.15 9.30
N ALA A 72 20.65 8.62 10.41
CA ALA A 72 20.66 7.88 11.66
C ALA A 72 19.25 7.71 12.25
N ALA A 73 18.36 8.71 12.10
CA ALA A 73 16.96 8.62 12.49
C ALA A 73 16.17 7.65 11.59
N LEU A 74 16.39 7.69 10.26
CA LEU A 74 15.81 6.73 9.32
C LEU A 74 16.24 5.29 9.62
N LYS A 75 17.50 5.08 10.02
CA LYS A 75 17.97 3.76 10.49
C LYS A 75 17.28 3.28 11.77
N LYS A 76 16.70 4.19 12.55
CA LYS A 76 15.88 3.86 13.73
C LYS A 76 14.39 3.70 13.39
N THR A 77 13.96 4.09 12.19
CA THR A 77 12.59 3.86 11.72
C THR A 77 12.43 2.45 11.18
N ARG A 78 11.28 1.84 11.43
CA ARG A 78 10.93 0.56 10.85
C ARG A 78 10.55 0.79 9.40
N LEU A 79 11.34 0.25 8.48
CA LEU A 79 11.16 0.46 7.05
C LEU A 79 10.47 -0.74 6.41
N ILE A 80 9.53 -0.43 5.53
CA ILE A 80 8.78 -1.39 4.72
C ILE A 80 8.90 -0.91 3.29
N THR A 81 9.26 -1.80 2.37
CA THR A 81 9.41 -1.45 0.96
C THR A 81 8.62 -2.39 0.07
N ALA A 82 8.08 -1.83 -1.02
CA ALA A 82 7.58 -2.63 -2.12
C ALA A 82 8.76 -3.30 -2.83
N VAL A 83 8.65 -4.60 -3.11
CA VAL A 83 9.62 -5.31 -3.96
C VAL A 83 9.12 -5.29 -5.39
N LYS A 84 9.94 -4.77 -6.30
CA LYS A 84 9.69 -4.89 -7.74
C LYS A 84 9.75 -6.36 -8.15
N THR A 85 8.72 -6.82 -8.83
CA THR A 85 8.57 -8.17 -9.39
C THR A 85 9.50 -8.32 -10.60
N PRO A 86 10.61 -9.08 -10.52
CA PRO A 86 11.50 -9.27 -11.65
C PRO A 86 10.96 -10.36 -12.57
N TYR A 87 11.09 -10.14 -13.87
CA TYR A 87 10.71 -11.09 -14.91
C TYR A 87 11.92 -11.35 -15.80
N ARG A 88 12.00 -12.58 -16.29
CA ARG A 88 12.95 -13.00 -17.31
C ARG A 88 12.49 -12.48 -18.68
N GLU A 89 13.37 -12.54 -19.67
CA GLU A 89 13.06 -12.14 -21.05
C GLU A 89 11.90 -12.94 -21.67
N ASP A 90 11.66 -14.17 -21.20
CA ASP A 90 10.52 -15.01 -21.61
C ASP A 90 9.20 -14.63 -20.90
N GLY A 91 9.18 -13.53 -20.15
CA GLY A 91 8.02 -13.05 -19.40
C GLY A 91 7.71 -13.88 -18.15
N LYS A 92 8.52 -14.89 -17.80
CA LYS A 92 8.32 -15.67 -16.58
C LYS A 92 8.92 -14.95 -15.38
N PHE A 93 8.27 -15.13 -14.24
CA PHE A 93 8.75 -14.59 -12.98
C PHE A 93 10.15 -15.13 -12.63
N ASP A 94 11.08 -14.23 -12.31
CA ASP A 94 12.43 -14.60 -11.90
C ASP A 94 12.51 -14.75 -10.38
N LEU A 95 12.21 -15.96 -9.90
CA LEU A 95 12.28 -16.30 -8.48
C LEU A 95 13.67 -16.05 -7.88
N ARG A 96 14.75 -16.26 -8.64
CA ARG A 96 16.12 -16.09 -8.12
C ARG A 96 16.45 -14.61 -7.94
N ALA A 97 16.10 -13.77 -8.91
CA ALA A 97 16.27 -12.34 -8.79
C ALA A 97 15.39 -11.77 -7.66
N TYR A 98 14.17 -12.28 -7.51
CA TYR A 98 13.27 -11.88 -6.44
C TYR A 98 13.84 -12.20 -5.05
N ASP A 99 14.27 -13.45 -4.83
CA ASP A 99 14.90 -13.89 -3.57
C ASP A 99 16.14 -13.03 -3.26
N ALA A 100 16.97 -12.71 -4.27
CA ALA A 100 18.12 -11.83 -4.11
C ALA A 100 17.74 -10.37 -3.76
N HIS A 101 16.62 -9.85 -4.29
CA HIS A 101 16.12 -8.52 -3.95
C HIS A 101 15.59 -8.47 -2.52
N VAL A 102 14.80 -9.47 -2.11
CA VAL A 102 14.29 -9.58 -0.73
C VAL A 102 15.44 -9.68 0.25
N GLN A 103 16.41 -10.56 -0.02
CA GLN A 103 17.58 -10.75 0.85
C GLN A 103 18.37 -9.45 1.01
N ARG A 104 18.60 -8.73 -0.10
CA ARG A 104 19.27 -7.42 -0.07
C ARG A 104 18.49 -6.39 0.76
N GLN A 105 17.17 -6.35 0.66
CA GLN A 105 16.35 -5.44 1.48
C GLN A 105 16.48 -5.77 2.96
N ILE A 106 16.43 -7.05 3.33
CA ILE A 106 16.58 -7.51 4.72
C ILE A 106 17.97 -7.13 5.27
N GLU A 107 19.03 -7.37 4.50
CA GLU A 107 20.41 -7.00 4.87
C GLU A 107 20.58 -5.49 5.10
N ASN A 108 19.76 -4.67 4.43
CA ASN A 108 19.75 -3.22 4.59
C ASN A 108 18.73 -2.70 5.63
N GLY A 109 18.17 -3.59 6.45
CA GLY A 109 17.31 -3.22 7.58
C GLY A 109 15.84 -3.03 7.23
N ILE A 110 15.37 -3.53 6.09
CA ILE A 110 13.94 -3.59 5.79
C ILE A 110 13.29 -4.68 6.64
N GLU A 111 12.34 -4.27 7.48
CA GLU A 111 11.66 -5.14 8.45
C GLU A 111 10.35 -5.72 7.92
N GLY A 112 9.97 -5.34 6.69
CA GLY A 112 8.70 -5.74 6.11
C GLY A 112 8.69 -5.83 4.60
N LEU A 113 8.13 -6.93 4.13
CA LEU A 113 7.85 -7.15 2.71
C LEU A 113 6.41 -6.77 2.41
N ILE A 114 6.25 -5.78 1.52
CA ILE A 114 4.98 -5.51 0.83
C ILE A 114 5.17 -5.86 -0.65
N VAL A 115 4.19 -6.53 -1.21
CA VAL A 115 4.15 -6.85 -2.64
C VAL A 115 2.95 -6.13 -3.23
N GLY A 116 3.11 -5.45 -4.37
CA GLY A 116 2.00 -4.67 -4.92
C GLY A 116 2.04 -4.40 -6.42
N GLY A 117 0.85 -4.19 -6.98
CA GLY A 117 0.59 -4.04 -8.42
C GLY A 117 0.93 -2.67 -9.03
N THR A 118 1.45 -1.71 -8.25
CA THR A 118 1.85 -0.40 -8.79
C THR A 118 3.18 -0.42 -9.54
N THR A 119 3.81 -1.58 -9.71
CA THR A 119 5.07 -1.76 -10.49
C THR A 119 4.83 -2.10 -11.96
N GLY A 120 3.68 -1.69 -12.51
CA GLY A 120 3.33 -1.85 -13.92
C GLY A 120 2.93 -3.26 -14.35
N GLN A 121 2.95 -4.23 -13.42
CA GLN A 121 2.47 -5.59 -13.62
C GLN A 121 1.89 -6.15 -12.32
N ASP A 122 0.83 -6.93 -12.47
CA ASP A 122 0.17 -7.64 -11.39
C ASP A 122 1.06 -8.77 -10.83
N VAL A 123 0.97 -9.01 -9.52
CA VAL A 123 1.70 -10.11 -8.86
C VAL A 123 0.78 -11.33 -8.77
N PRO A 124 1.11 -12.47 -9.39
CA PRO A 124 0.25 -13.65 -9.35
C PRO A 124 0.02 -14.22 -7.93
N ASP A 125 -1.17 -14.78 -7.67
CA ASP A 125 -1.56 -15.32 -6.35
C ASP A 125 -0.58 -16.37 -5.80
N HIS A 126 -0.07 -17.26 -6.66
CA HIS A 126 0.89 -18.29 -6.24
C HIS A 126 2.22 -17.70 -5.71
N ILE A 127 2.57 -16.48 -6.11
CA ILE A 127 3.72 -15.75 -5.57
C ILE A 127 3.38 -15.20 -4.19
N VAL A 128 2.22 -14.58 -4.03
CA VAL A 128 1.74 -14.12 -2.70
C VAL A 128 1.68 -15.29 -1.72
N GLN A 129 1.13 -16.43 -2.14
CA GLN A 129 1.06 -17.65 -1.33
C GLN A 129 2.42 -18.22 -0.96
N ARG A 130 3.44 -18.03 -1.79
CA ARG A 130 4.82 -18.41 -1.44
C ARG A 130 5.40 -17.45 -0.41
N LEU A 131 5.19 -16.15 -0.60
CA LEU A 131 5.83 -15.09 0.18
C LEU A 131 5.23 -14.89 1.57
N GLN A 132 3.96 -15.23 1.77
CA GLN A 132 3.33 -15.17 3.10
C GLN A 132 4.02 -16.03 4.16
N HIS A 133 4.80 -17.03 3.75
CA HIS A 133 5.58 -17.88 4.66
C HIS A 133 6.96 -17.28 5.03
N HIS A 134 7.32 -16.14 4.46
CA HIS A 134 8.61 -15.50 4.73
C HIS A 134 8.61 -14.83 6.12
N PRO A 135 9.67 -14.95 6.94
CA PRO A 135 9.70 -14.41 8.30
C PRO A 135 9.53 -12.88 8.40
N ASN A 136 9.83 -12.16 7.32
CA ASN A 136 9.67 -10.70 7.21
C ASN A 136 8.40 -10.28 6.43
N TRP A 137 7.47 -11.21 6.18
CA TRP A 137 6.22 -10.91 5.50
C TRP A 137 5.32 -9.96 6.32
N LEU A 138 4.80 -8.90 5.68
CA LEU A 138 3.78 -8.06 6.28
C LEU A 138 2.43 -8.15 5.60
N GLY A 139 2.41 -8.27 4.28
CA GLY A 139 1.16 -8.29 3.54
C GLY A 139 1.29 -7.78 2.11
N VAL A 140 0.14 -7.49 1.51
CA VAL A 140 0.01 -7.06 0.12
C VAL A 140 -0.49 -5.63 0.06
N LYS A 141 0.08 -4.82 -0.84
CA LYS A 141 -0.56 -3.59 -1.33
C LYS A 141 -1.30 -3.93 -2.61
N GLU A 142 -2.62 -4.09 -2.54
CA GLU A 142 -3.41 -4.56 -3.67
C GLU A 142 -4.04 -3.39 -4.44
N CYS A 143 -3.96 -3.44 -5.77
CA CYS A 143 -4.48 -2.43 -6.70
C CYS A 143 -5.42 -3.02 -7.76
N THR A 144 -5.61 -4.35 -7.82
CA THR A 144 -6.53 -4.99 -8.80
C THR A 144 -8.00 -4.92 -8.37
N GLY A 145 -8.28 -4.61 -7.11
CA GLY A 145 -9.64 -4.38 -6.63
C GLY A 145 -10.05 -5.16 -5.37
N ASN A 146 -11.20 -4.77 -4.83
CA ASN A 146 -11.75 -5.24 -3.56
C ASN A 146 -12.03 -6.76 -3.50
N ASN A 147 -12.38 -7.39 -4.62
CA ASN A 147 -12.64 -8.84 -4.65
C ASN A 147 -11.38 -9.65 -4.28
N ARG A 148 -10.21 -9.21 -4.75
CA ARG A 148 -8.95 -9.89 -4.47
C ARG A 148 -8.45 -9.62 -3.06
N ILE A 149 -8.66 -8.40 -2.57
CA ILE A 149 -8.45 -8.05 -1.17
C ILE A 149 -9.27 -8.97 -0.26
N GLN A 150 -10.55 -9.18 -0.57
CA GLN A 150 -11.41 -10.08 0.20
C GLN A 150 -10.91 -11.53 0.15
N SER A 151 -10.53 -12.02 -1.03
CA SER A 151 -9.95 -13.36 -1.18
C SER A 151 -8.69 -13.56 -0.33
N TYR A 152 -7.83 -12.55 -0.25
CA TYR A 152 -6.65 -12.57 0.61
C TYR A 152 -7.01 -12.49 2.11
N ALA A 153 -7.94 -11.62 2.47
CA ALA A 153 -8.41 -11.50 3.85
C ALA A 153 -9.02 -12.82 4.37
N ASP A 154 -9.80 -13.52 3.54
CA ASP A 154 -10.38 -14.83 3.84
C ASP A 154 -9.31 -15.92 4.08
N GLN A 155 -8.12 -15.75 3.48
CA GLN A 155 -6.94 -16.60 3.69
C GLN A 155 -6.09 -16.16 4.90
N GLY A 156 -6.47 -15.08 5.58
CA GLY A 156 -5.70 -14.50 6.69
C GLY A 156 -4.50 -13.65 6.24
N ILE A 157 -4.42 -13.28 4.96
CA ILE A 157 -3.37 -12.43 4.41
C ILE A 157 -3.73 -10.97 4.69
N ILE A 158 -2.80 -10.23 5.30
CA ILE A 158 -2.96 -8.80 5.56
C ILE A 158 -2.85 -8.04 4.22
N CYS A 159 -3.80 -7.16 3.97
CA CYS A 159 -3.83 -6.32 2.76
C CYS A 159 -4.04 -4.84 3.10
N TRP A 160 -3.41 -3.97 2.31
CA TRP A 160 -3.74 -2.55 2.22
C TRP A 160 -4.23 -2.27 0.80
N SER A 161 -5.29 -1.48 0.68
CA SER A 161 -5.68 -0.96 -0.63
C SER A 161 -4.61 0.00 -1.14
N GLY A 162 -4.29 -0.09 -2.43
CA GLY A 162 -3.52 0.92 -3.15
C GLY A 162 -4.37 1.86 -3.99
N ASN A 163 -5.70 1.69 -3.99
CA ASN A 163 -6.67 2.48 -4.72
C ASN A 163 -7.47 3.33 -3.73
N ASP A 164 -7.34 4.65 -3.81
CA ASP A 164 -7.94 5.57 -2.84
C ASP A 164 -9.48 5.57 -2.90
N ASP A 165 -10.03 5.47 -4.09
CA ASP A 165 -11.47 5.43 -4.39
C ASP A 165 -12.16 4.18 -3.84
N GLU A 166 -11.44 3.04 -3.82
CA GLU A 166 -11.92 1.77 -3.28
C GLU A 166 -11.66 1.59 -1.78
N ALA A 167 -10.72 2.36 -1.21
CA ALA A 167 -10.11 2.12 0.09
C ALA A 167 -11.11 2.06 1.25
N HIS A 168 -12.15 2.91 1.24
CA HIS A 168 -13.21 2.88 2.26
C HIS A 168 -13.86 1.50 2.32
N ASP A 169 -14.31 1.00 1.17
CA ASP A 169 -14.98 -0.29 1.11
C ASP A 169 -14.02 -1.45 1.29
N SER A 170 -12.76 -1.32 0.84
CA SER A 170 -11.70 -2.29 1.17
C SER A 170 -11.61 -2.50 2.67
N ARG A 171 -11.55 -1.39 3.43
CA ARG A 171 -11.35 -1.37 4.89
C ARG A 171 -12.55 -1.91 5.65
N HIS A 172 -13.76 -1.51 5.27
CA HIS A 172 -14.98 -1.75 6.06
C HIS A 172 -15.80 -2.95 5.59
N ASN A 173 -15.63 -3.42 4.36
CA ASN A 173 -16.43 -4.50 3.78
C ASN A 173 -15.60 -5.70 3.30
N HIS A 174 -14.32 -5.52 2.97
CA HIS A 174 -13.50 -6.57 2.32
C HIS A 174 -12.28 -7.02 3.13
N GLY A 175 -12.13 -6.56 4.37
CA GLY A 175 -11.08 -7.05 5.28
C GLY A 175 -9.69 -6.43 5.09
N ALA A 176 -9.54 -5.36 4.30
CA ALA A 176 -8.27 -4.62 4.27
C ALA A 176 -7.95 -4.00 5.64
N GLN A 177 -6.66 -3.89 5.95
CA GLN A 177 -6.16 -3.27 7.17
C GLN A 177 -6.13 -1.73 7.07
N GLY A 178 -6.14 -1.19 5.86
CA GLY A 178 -6.13 0.25 5.58
C GLY A 178 -5.77 0.53 4.12
N VAL A 179 -5.11 1.67 3.89
CA VAL A 179 -4.74 2.16 2.56
C VAL A 179 -3.30 2.68 2.53
N ILE A 180 -2.62 2.47 1.40
CA ILE A 180 -1.36 3.14 1.05
C ILE A 180 -1.71 4.19 -0.02
N SER A 181 -2.00 5.40 0.47
CA SER A 181 -2.77 6.43 -0.24
C SER A 181 -1.92 7.46 -0.96
N VAL A 182 -2.46 7.99 -2.08
CA VAL A 182 -1.94 9.17 -2.77
C VAL A 182 -2.59 10.43 -2.20
N THR A 183 -3.91 10.41 -2.07
CA THR A 183 -4.76 11.52 -1.62
C THR A 183 -4.46 11.96 -0.19
N SER A 184 -3.95 11.08 0.66
CA SER A 184 -3.52 11.43 2.03
C SER A 184 -2.36 12.43 2.08
N ASN A 185 -1.63 12.67 0.98
CA ASN A 185 -0.66 13.77 0.89
C ASN A 185 -1.36 15.14 0.94
N VAL A 186 -2.60 15.22 0.47
CA VAL A 186 -3.41 16.44 0.45
C VAL A 186 -4.36 16.48 1.66
N LEU A 187 -5.03 15.37 1.96
CA LEU A 187 -6.08 15.26 2.98
C LEU A 187 -5.79 14.16 4.02
N PRO A 188 -4.68 14.25 4.77
CA PRO A 188 -4.29 13.18 5.70
C PRO A 188 -5.32 12.95 6.81
N GLY A 189 -5.94 14.02 7.33
CA GLY A 189 -6.92 13.95 8.41
C GLY A 189 -8.21 13.23 8.01
N LEU A 190 -8.77 13.57 6.86
CA LEU A 190 -10.00 12.95 6.34
C LEU A 190 -9.77 11.48 5.99
N PHE A 191 -8.64 11.15 5.35
CA PHE A 191 -8.30 9.75 5.05
C PHE A 191 -8.08 8.92 6.32
N SER A 192 -7.43 9.50 7.33
CA SER A 192 -7.31 8.84 8.64
C SER A 192 -8.68 8.58 9.25
N GLN A 193 -9.58 9.57 9.26
CA GLN A 193 -10.94 9.41 9.78
C GLN A 193 -11.68 8.27 9.05
N MET A 194 -11.61 8.25 7.72
CA MET A 194 -12.25 7.25 6.87
C MET A 194 -11.74 5.83 7.13
N MET A 195 -10.46 5.66 7.50
CA MET A 195 -9.89 4.34 7.82
C MET A 195 -10.26 3.84 9.21
N HIS A 196 -10.50 4.73 10.17
CA HIS A 196 -10.82 4.36 11.56
C HIS A 196 -12.32 4.16 11.80
N LYS A 197 -13.18 4.91 11.11
CA LYS A 197 -14.64 4.81 11.24
C LYS A 197 -15.28 4.79 9.86
N ARG A 198 -16.24 3.89 9.67
CA ARG A 198 -17.06 3.83 8.45
C ARG A 198 -17.79 5.16 8.27
N ASN A 199 -17.59 5.79 7.12
CA ASN A 199 -18.23 7.05 6.77
C ASN A 199 -18.43 7.12 5.25
N ALA A 200 -19.55 6.55 4.80
CA ALA A 200 -19.86 6.47 3.37
C ALA A 200 -20.14 7.86 2.77
N GLU A 201 -20.68 8.80 3.55
CA GLU A 201 -20.92 10.18 3.09
C GLU A 201 -19.61 10.89 2.80
N LEU A 202 -18.65 10.84 3.73
CA LEU A 202 -17.30 11.38 3.49
C LEU A 202 -16.64 10.72 2.29
N ASN A 203 -16.76 9.40 2.15
CA ASN A 203 -16.21 8.69 0.99
C ASN A 203 -16.80 9.23 -0.32
N SER A 204 -18.14 9.33 -0.41
CA SER A 204 -18.84 9.86 -1.57
C SER A 204 -18.43 11.30 -1.89
N ASN A 205 -18.33 12.16 -0.88
CA ASN A 205 -17.95 13.56 -1.05
C ASN A 205 -16.51 13.73 -1.58
N LEU A 206 -15.64 12.75 -1.37
CA LEU A 206 -14.25 12.79 -1.83
C LEU A 206 -14.03 12.13 -3.21
N GLN A 207 -15.02 11.40 -3.76
CA GLN A 207 -14.84 10.65 -5.01
C GLN A 207 -14.43 11.53 -6.19
N GLU A 208 -15.00 12.72 -6.34
CA GLU A 208 -14.63 13.63 -7.44
C GLU A 208 -13.18 14.11 -7.33
N LEU A 209 -12.72 14.43 -6.12
CA LEU A 209 -11.34 14.83 -5.88
C LEU A 209 -10.36 13.67 -6.11
N MET A 210 -10.71 12.46 -5.66
CA MET A 210 -9.91 11.25 -5.93
C MET A 210 -9.83 11.01 -7.44
N ALA A 211 -10.95 11.02 -8.16
CA ALA A 211 -10.97 10.86 -9.61
C ALA A 211 -10.08 11.91 -10.32
N TRP A 212 -10.12 13.17 -9.87
CA TRP A 212 -9.26 14.22 -10.40
C TRP A 212 -7.77 13.99 -10.09
N LEU A 213 -7.42 13.51 -8.89
CA LEU A 213 -6.04 13.17 -8.52
C LEU A 213 -5.45 12.00 -9.33
N PHE A 214 -6.29 11.25 -10.05
CA PHE A 214 -5.90 10.17 -10.95
C PHE A 214 -6.26 10.44 -12.43
N CYS A 215 -6.59 11.70 -12.79
CA CYS A 215 -6.93 12.08 -14.18
C CYS A 215 -5.75 12.07 -15.17
N GLU A 216 -4.53 11.91 -14.65
CA GLU A 216 -3.29 11.62 -15.36
C GLU A 216 -2.45 10.67 -14.47
N PRO A 217 -1.45 9.96 -15.02
CA PRO A 217 -0.60 9.08 -14.23
C PRO A 217 0.03 9.77 -13.00
N ASN A 218 -0.17 9.18 -11.82
CA ASN A 218 0.47 9.62 -10.58
C ASN A 218 2.01 9.64 -10.75
N PRO A 219 2.73 10.72 -10.37
CA PRO A 219 2.30 11.83 -9.51
C PRO A 219 1.99 13.17 -10.20
N VAL A 220 1.59 13.18 -11.46
CA VAL A 220 1.31 14.44 -12.18
C VAL A 220 0.20 15.28 -11.51
N PRO A 221 -1.00 14.73 -11.23
CA PRO A 221 -2.05 15.52 -10.59
C PRO A 221 -1.69 15.91 -9.14
N LEU A 222 -1.10 14.99 -8.37
CA LEU A 222 -0.69 15.25 -6.99
C LEU A 222 0.34 16.40 -6.91
N ASN A 223 1.39 16.35 -7.71
CA ASN A 223 2.41 17.41 -7.73
C ASN A 223 1.80 18.75 -8.13
N THR A 224 0.83 18.73 -9.05
CA THR A 224 0.11 19.94 -9.46
C THR A 224 -0.74 20.49 -8.31
N ALA A 225 -1.50 19.64 -7.62
CA ALA A 225 -2.33 20.01 -6.48
C ALA A 225 -1.49 20.62 -5.34
N MET A 226 -0.39 19.96 -4.97
CA MET A 226 0.50 20.44 -3.91
C MET A 226 1.14 21.79 -4.25
N ALA A 227 1.45 22.05 -5.53
CA ALA A 227 1.94 23.35 -5.99
C ALA A 227 0.84 24.42 -5.95
N MET A 228 -0.39 24.10 -6.39
CA MET A 228 -1.55 24.99 -6.33
C MET A 228 -1.91 25.40 -4.89
N CYS A 229 -1.77 24.47 -3.93
CA CYS A 229 -1.94 24.72 -2.50
C CYS A 229 -0.75 25.46 -1.84
N GLY A 230 0.32 25.74 -2.60
CA GLY A 230 1.52 26.40 -2.08
C GLY A 230 2.37 25.55 -1.13
N LEU A 231 2.18 24.22 -1.12
CA LEU A 231 2.88 23.28 -0.23
C LEU A 231 4.22 22.82 -0.80
N ILE A 232 4.38 22.86 -2.12
CA ILE A 232 5.64 22.60 -2.81
C ILE A 232 5.94 23.67 -3.85
N LYS A 233 7.20 23.77 -4.27
CA LYS A 233 7.57 24.60 -5.42
C LYS A 233 6.99 24.00 -6.71
N PRO A 234 6.51 24.81 -7.67
CA PRO A 234 5.99 24.33 -8.96
C PRO A 234 7.13 23.88 -9.90
N VAL A 235 7.84 22.82 -9.50
CA VAL A 235 9.00 22.30 -10.24
C VAL A 235 8.75 20.83 -10.59
N PHE A 236 8.78 20.54 -11.88
CA PHE A 236 8.58 19.19 -12.41
C PHE A 236 9.87 18.64 -13.00
N ARG A 237 10.10 17.36 -12.77
CA ARG A 237 11.19 16.60 -13.35
C ARG A 237 10.66 15.78 -14.51
N LEU A 238 11.28 15.88 -15.68
CA LEU A 238 10.92 15.01 -16.81
C LEU A 238 11.07 13.53 -16.42
N PRO A 239 10.17 12.65 -16.91
CA PRO A 239 9.20 12.89 -17.98
C PRO A 239 7.88 13.56 -17.53
N TYR A 240 7.72 13.90 -16.26
CA TYR A 240 6.50 14.53 -15.76
C TYR A 240 6.42 16.01 -16.13
N VAL A 241 5.21 16.44 -16.46
CA VAL A 241 4.82 17.83 -16.73
C VAL A 241 3.54 18.14 -15.95
N PRO A 242 3.29 19.41 -15.56
CA PRO A 242 2.09 19.77 -14.81
C PRO A 242 0.81 19.54 -15.62
N LEU A 243 -0.33 19.42 -14.93
CA LEU A 243 -1.64 19.42 -15.60
C LEU A 243 -1.85 20.72 -16.39
N ASN A 244 -2.60 20.66 -17.48
CA ASN A 244 -2.97 21.83 -18.27
C ASN A 244 -3.89 22.79 -17.46
N ARG A 245 -4.05 24.02 -17.95
CA ARG A 245 -4.82 25.07 -17.26
C ARG A 245 -6.25 24.65 -16.91
N GLU A 246 -6.95 24.03 -17.85
CA GLU A 246 -8.33 23.57 -17.66
C GLU A 246 -8.45 22.59 -16.48
N LYS A 247 -7.58 21.56 -16.44
CA LYS A 247 -7.56 20.59 -15.34
C LYS A 247 -7.16 21.25 -14.01
N ARG A 248 -6.30 22.29 -14.02
CA ARG A 248 -5.99 23.06 -12.81
C ARG A 248 -7.18 23.87 -12.32
N GLU A 249 -7.98 24.45 -13.21
CA GLU A 249 -9.20 25.18 -12.84
C GLU A 249 -10.27 24.25 -12.26
N GLN A 250 -10.42 23.05 -12.81
CA GLN A 250 -11.27 21.99 -12.24
C GLN A 250 -10.78 21.59 -10.84
N GLY A 251 -9.49 21.28 -10.73
CA GLY A 251 -8.87 20.90 -9.46
C GLY A 251 -8.97 21.98 -8.39
N ALA A 252 -8.85 23.26 -8.75
CA ALA A 252 -8.97 24.36 -7.80
C ALA A 252 -10.36 24.40 -7.15
N LYS A 253 -11.43 24.18 -7.92
CA LYS A 253 -12.80 24.13 -7.38
C LYS A 253 -12.97 22.99 -6.39
N LEU A 254 -12.44 21.80 -6.72
CA LEU A 254 -12.51 20.62 -5.85
C LEU A 254 -11.68 20.82 -4.57
N LEU A 255 -10.46 21.35 -4.70
CA LEU A 255 -9.59 21.63 -3.55
C LEU A 255 -10.18 22.70 -2.63
N GLN A 256 -10.89 23.70 -3.17
CA GLN A 256 -11.54 24.77 -2.39
C GLN A 256 -12.62 24.22 -1.46
N GLN A 257 -13.37 23.19 -1.88
CA GLN A 257 -14.39 22.54 -1.06
C GLN A 257 -13.83 21.88 0.20
N VAL A 258 -12.54 21.54 0.21
CA VAL A 258 -11.87 20.82 1.29
C VAL A 258 -10.67 21.59 1.86
N GLN A 259 -10.50 22.87 1.54
CA GLN A 259 -9.31 23.66 1.85
C GLN A 259 -8.97 23.64 3.34
N GLU A 260 -9.98 23.74 4.21
CA GLU A 260 -9.81 23.72 5.67
C GLU A 260 -9.19 22.42 6.21
N HIS A 261 -9.25 21.35 5.42
CA HIS A 261 -8.68 20.04 5.75
C HIS A 261 -7.29 19.80 5.15
N ILE A 262 -6.75 20.74 4.36
CA ILE A 262 -5.42 20.64 3.74
C ILE A 262 -4.38 21.31 4.66
N PRO A 263 -3.54 20.55 5.40
CA PRO A 263 -2.64 21.15 6.37
C PRO A 263 -1.63 22.09 5.73
N GLY A 264 -1.56 23.33 6.22
CA GLY A 264 -0.61 24.34 5.73
C GLY A 264 -1.05 25.06 4.45
N CYS A 265 -2.18 24.69 3.84
CA CYS A 265 -2.71 25.39 2.68
C CYS A 265 -3.40 26.69 3.11
N LYS A 266 -2.82 27.83 2.73
CA LYS A 266 -3.39 29.16 3.04
C LYS A 266 -4.35 29.64 1.96
N ASP A 267 -4.01 29.36 0.71
CA ASP A 267 -4.75 29.80 -0.47
C ASP A 267 -4.52 28.80 -1.61
N ILE A 268 -5.52 28.65 -2.48
CA ILE A 268 -5.48 27.74 -3.63
C ILE A 268 -5.40 28.57 -4.89
N ARG A 269 -4.27 28.48 -5.57
CA ARG A 269 -3.98 29.23 -6.80
C ARG A 269 -3.92 28.28 -7.98
N VAL A 270 -4.61 28.61 -9.07
CA VAL A 270 -4.62 27.78 -10.30
C VAL A 270 -3.24 27.69 -10.95
N LEU A 271 -2.38 28.69 -10.75
CA LEU A 271 -1.08 28.87 -11.39
C LEU A 271 -1.16 28.98 -12.93
N ASN A 272 -0.36 29.88 -13.50
CA ASN A 272 -0.16 30.02 -14.94
C ASN A 272 0.89 29.00 -15.40
N ASP A 273 0.94 28.72 -16.72
CA ASP A 273 1.91 27.74 -17.24
C ASP A 273 3.37 28.20 -16.99
N ASP A 274 3.62 29.51 -17.07
CA ASP A 274 4.93 30.12 -16.79
C ASP A 274 5.36 30.05 -15.32
N ASP A 275 4.44 29.72 -14.40
CA ASP A 275 4.79 29.50 -13.00
C ASP A 275 5.54 28.16 -12.80
N PHE A 276 5.41 27.22 -13.74
CA PHE A 276 6.01 25.90 -13.64
C PHE A 276 7.41 25.84 -14.27
N LYS A 277 8.37 25.31 -13.51
CA LYS A 277 9.72 25.03 -14.00
C LYS A 277 9.88 23.54 -14.31
N ILE A 278 10.22 23.21 -15.55
CA ILE A 278 10.51 21.83 -15.98
C ILE A 278 12.03 21.63 -16.04
N VAL A 279 12.53 20.56 -15.40
CA VAL A 279 13.96 20.21 -15.37
C VAL A 279 14.21 18.81 -15.94
N SER A 280 15.30 18.64 -16.70
CA SER A 280 15.64 17.39 -17.40
C SER A 280 16.95 16.73 -16.94
N LYS A 281 17.86 17.47 -16.30
CA LYS A 281 19.14 16.97 -15.79
C LYS A 281 19.37 17.44 -14.35
N TYR A 282 19.79 16.52 -13.50
CA TYR A 282 20.31 16.75 -12.14
C TYR A 282 21.65 16.03 -12.03
#